data_AF-A0A963MVF3-F1
#
_entry.id   AF-A0A963MVF3-F1
#
_cell.length_a   1.000
_cell.length_b   1.000
_cell.length_c   1.000
_cell.angle_alpha   90.00
_cell.angle_beta   90.00
_cell.angle_gamma   90.00
#
_symmetry.space_group_name_H-M   'P 1'
#
loop_
_entity.id
_entity.type
_entity.pdbx_description
1 polymer ?
#
loop_
_entity_poly.entity_id
_entity_poly.type
_entity_poly.pdbx_seq_one_letter_code
_entity_poly.pdbx_strand_id
1 'polypeptide(L)'
;MSITPFSAPLSTLEQRDAFIHRHIGPSEAETQAMLDAVGAASIDALIGQTVPPAIRLSAPLPLAGAKPEHVALAELKAIAGKNVVKKSLIGMGYYGTLTPNV
;
A
#
# COMPACT_ATOMS: atom_id res chain seq x y z
N MET A 1 -3.71 -19.87 -22.78
CA MET A 1 -3.81 -21.13 -22.00
C MET A 1 -4.87 -20.91 -20.93
N SER A 2 -6.03 -21.53 -21.10
CA SER A 2 -7.19 -21.33 -20.21
C SER A 2 -6.94 -22.03 -18.88
N ILE A 3 -6.84 -21.26 -17.80
CA ILE A 3 -6.68 -21.79 -16.44
C ILE A 3 -8.07 -22.26 -16.00
N THR A 4 -8.27 -23.57 -15.91
CA THR A 4 -9.47 -24.12 -15.26
C THR A 4 -9.44 -23.72 -13.77
N PRO A 5 -10.56 -23.24 -13.20
CA PRO A 5 -10.60 -22.66 -11.85
C PRO A 5 -10.21 -23.65 -10.74
N PHE A 6 -10.18 -24.95 -11.03
CA PHE A 6 -9.85 -26.01 -10.07
C PHE A 6 -8.36 -26.38 -9.99
N SER A 7 -7.48 -25.75 -10.78
CA SER A 7 -6.04 -26.06 -10.79
C SER A 7 -5.14 -24.93 -10.25
N ALA A 8 -5.71 -23.82 -9.79
CA ALA A 8 -4.92 -22.72 -9.23
C ALA A 8 -4.32 -23.13 -7.86
N PRO A 9 -3.06 -22.78 -7.57
CA PRO A 9 -2.48 -23.03 -6.25
C PRO A 9 -3.21 -22.20 -5.18
N LEU A 10 -3.31 -22.72 -3.96
CA LEU A 10 -3.99 -22.07 -2.83
C LEU A 10 -3.51 -20.62 -2.62
N SER A 11 -2.22 -20.37 -2.83
CA SER A 11 -1.61 -19.03 -2.74
C SER A 11 -2.29 -17.97 -3.61
N THR A 12 -2.85 -18.36 -4.76
CA THR A 12 -3.57 -17.44 -5.66
C THR A 12 -4.95 -17.06 -5.08
N LEU A 13 -5.56 -17.94 -4.30
CA LEU A 13 -6.87 -17.72 -3.68
C LEU A 13 -6.79 -16.88 -2.40
N GLU A 14 -5.60 -16.76 -1.79
CA GLU A 14 -5.38 -16.00 -0.56
C GLU A 14 -5.41 -14.47 -0.75
N GLN A 15 -5.31 -13.96 -1.98
CA GLN A 15 -5.35 -12.53 -2.31
C GLN A 15 -4.45 -11.67 -1.42
N ARG A 16 -3.21 -12.11 -1.20
CA ARG A 16 -2.27 -11.50 -0.23
C ARG A 16 -1.87 -10.05 -0.60
N ASP A 17 -2.10 -9.66 -1.85
CA ASP A 17 -1.81 -8.38 -2.48
C ASP A 17 -3.04 -7.49 -2.70
N ALA A 18 -4.22 -7.88 -2.21
CA ALA A 18 -5.48 -7.15 -2.40
C ALA A 18 -5.43 -5.67 -1.99
N PHE A 19 -4.54 -5.30 -1.06
CA PHE A 19 -4.34 -3.90 -0.68
C PHE A 19 -3.90 -3.02 -1.87
N ILE A 20 -3.01 -3.53 -2.73
CA ILE A 20 -2.50 -2.76 -3.88
C ILE A 20 -3.64 -2.42 -4.83
N HIS A 21 -4.51 -3.39 -5.13
CA HIS A 21 -5.67 -3.20 -6.00
C HIS A 21 -6.78 -2.32 -5.39
N ARG A 22 -6.88 -2.23 -4.07
CA ARG A 22 -7.80 -1.30 -3.40
C ARG A 22 -7.23 0.12 -3.30
N HIS A 23 -5.91 0.26 -3.33
CA HIS A 23 -5.23 1.54 -3.19
C HIS A 23 -4.97 2.22 -4.54
N ILE A 24 -4.54 1.46 -5.55
CA ILE A 24 -4.31 1.93 -6.91
C ILE A 24 -5.63 1.84 -7.67
N GLY A 25 -6.21 2.99 -8.00
CA GLY A 25 -7.50 3.07 -8.67
C GLY A 25 -7.53 2.47 -10.09
N PRO A 26 -6.62 2.87 -10.99
CA PRO A 26 -6.63 2.37 -12.37
C PRO A 26 -6.37 0.88 -12.46
N SER A 27 -7.27 0.19 -13.14
CA SER A 27 -7.06 -1.18 -13.62
C SER A 27 -5.97 -1.24 -14.69
N GLU A 28 -5.55 -2.45 -15.06
CA GLU A 28 -4.60 -2.66 -16.15
C GLU A 28 -5.12 -2.09 -17.48
N ALA A 29 -6.42 -2.24 -17.76
CA ALA A 29 -7.03 -1.73 -18.98
C ALA A 29 -7.07 -0.19 -19.01
N GLU A 30 -7.42 0.44 -17.88
CA GLU A 30 -7.38 1.90 -17.75
C GLU A 30 -5.95 2.43 -17.83
N THR A 31 -5.00 1.73 -17.21
CA THR A 31 -3.58 2.07 -17.29
C THR A 31 -3.09 2.03 -18.73
N GLN A 32 -3.46 1.01 -19.50
CA GLN A 32 -3.12 0.94 -20.93
C GLN A 32 -3.74 2.09 -21.73
N ALA A 33 -5.03 2.37 -21.53
CA ALA A 33 -5.70 3.47 -22.23
C ALA A 33 -5.06 4.84 -21.94
N MET A 34 -4.62 5.07 -20.69
CA MET A 34 -3.90 6.28 -20.32
C MET A 34 -2.49 6.35 -20.94
N LEU A 35 -1.78 5.23 -20.98
CA LEU A 35 -0.45 5.13 -21.62
C LEU A 35 -0.53 5.45 -23.12
N ASP A 36 -1.53 4.93 -23.81
CA ASP A 36 -1.78 5.19 -25.23
C ASP A 36 -2.06 6.69 -25.47
N ALA A 37 -2.86 7.32 -24.59
CA ALA A 37 -3.18 8.73 -24.68
C ALA A 37 -1.96 9.65 -24.53
N VAL A 38 -0.95 9.24 -23.76
CA VAL A 38 0.30 9.99 -23.58
C VAL A 38 1.44 9.51 -24.48
N GLY A 39 1.19 8.50 -25.33
CA GLY A 39 2.17 7.95 -26.27
C GLY A 39 3.32 7.17 -25.62
N ALA A 40 3.11 6.59 -24.43
CA ALA A 40 4.12 5.79 -23.73
C ALA A 40 3.85 4.29 -23.88
N ALA A 41 4.88 3.49 -24.15
CA ALA A 41 4.74 2.05 -24.37
C ALA A 41 4.52 1.23 -23.09
N SER A 42 4.91 1.78 -21.93
CA SER A 42 4.76 1.15 -20.61
C SER A 42 4.94 2.18 -19.50
N ILE A 43 4.60 1.80 -18.26
CA ILE A 43 4.90 2.61 -17.08
C ILE A 43 6.41 2.85 -16.94
N ASP A 44 7.25 1.84 -17.17
CA ASP A 44 8.71 1.99 -17.12
C ASP A 44 9.23 2.96 -18.18
N ALA A 45 8.67 2.92 -19.39
CA ALA A 45 9.02 3.85 -20.47
C ALA A 45 8.59 5.28 -20.12
N LEU A 46 7.39 5.46 -19.55
CA LEU A 46 6.90 6.75 -19.08
C LEU A 46 7.80 7.33 -17.97
N ILE A 47 8.14 6.52 -16.96
CA ILE A 47 9.09 6.91 -15.91
C ILE A 47 10.42 7.28 -16.57
N GLY A 48 10.89 6.44 -17.52
CA GLY A 48 11.98 6.62 -18.49
C GLY A 48 12.12 8.02 -19.05
N GLN A 49 11.03 8.56 -19.57
CA GLN A 49 10.98 9.87 -20.22
C GLN A 49 10.85 11.02 -19.23
N THR A 50 10.39 10.75 -18.01
CA THR A 50 9.99 11.79 -17.03
C THR A 50 11.09 12.10 -16.01
N VAL A 51 11.72 11.09 -15.42
CA VAL A 51 12.65 11.28 -14.28
C VAL A 51 14.11 11.18 -14.76
N PRO A 52 15.00 12.16 -14.60
CA PRO A 52 16.38 12.04 -15.07
C PRO A 52 17.11 10.82 -14.47
N PRO A 53 17.82 9.99 -15.27
CA PRO A 53 18.49 8.78 -14.77
C PRO A 53 19.48 9.05 -13.63
N ALA A 54 20.13 10.21 -13.64
CA ALA A 54 21.13 10.61 -12.65
C ALA A 54 20.58 10.72 -11.22
N ILE A 55 19.26 10.84 -11.04
CA ILE A 55 18.63 10.94 -9.71
C ILE A 55 17.70 9.76 -9.39
N ARG A 56 17.63 8.74 -10.25
CA ARG A 56 16.83 7.55 -9.97
C ARG A 56 17.57 6.61 -9.03
N LEU A 57 16.81 5.91 -8.20
CA LEU A 57 17.34 4.81 -7.41
C LEU A 57 17.84 3.69 -8.34
N SER A 58 19.04 3.21 -8.08
CA SER A 58 19.67 2.12 -8.84
C SER A 58 19.23 0.72 -8.40
N ALA A 59 18.51 0.63 -7.28
CA ALA A 59 17.99 -0.60 -6.72
C ALA A 59 16.61 -0.36 -6.09
N PRO A 60 15.77 -1.41 -5.97
CA PRO A 60 14.52 -1.32 -5.22
C PRO A 60 14.73 -0.89 -3.77
N LEU A 61 13.69 -0.34 -3.15
CA LEU A 61 13.73 0.06 -1.76
C LEU A 61 14.02 -1.16 -0.85
N PRO A 62 14.93 -1.04 0.13
CA PRO A 62 15.26 -2.14 1.05
C PRO A 62 14.20 -2.26 2.15
N LEU A 63 12.98 -2.61 1.76
CA LEU A 63 11.84 -2.80 2.67
C LEU A 63 11.52 -4.28 2.86
N ALA A 64 10.92 -4.60 4.01
CA ALA A 64 10.34 -5.92 4.22
C ALA A 64 9.20 -6.17 3.21
N GLY A 65 8.91 -7.45 2.95
CA GLY A 65 7.83 -7.84 2.06
C GLY A 65 6.47 -7.26 2.49
N ALA A 66 5.61 -6.98 1.50
CA ALA A 66 4.26 -6.49 1.74
C ALA A 66 3.47 -7.44 2.64
N LYS A 67 2.58 -6.86 3.45
CA LYS A 67 1.72 -7.60 4.37
C LYS A 67 0.26 -7.41 3.98
N PRO A 68 -0.57 -8.47 4.07
CA PRO A 68 -2.02 -8.31 3.96
C PRO A 68 -2.54 -7.33 5.02
N GLU A 69 -3.58 -6.57 4.69
CA GLU A 69 -4.09 -5.49 5.55
C GLU A 69 -4.46 -5.95 6.96
N HIS A 70 -5.14 -7.11 7.08
CA HIS A 70 -5.52 -7.65 8.38
C HIS A 70 -4.31 -8.02 9.25
N VAL A 71 -3.20 -8.48 8.64
CA VAL A 71 -1.95 -8.77 9.34
C VAL A 71 -1.30 -7.47 9.80
N ALA A 72 -1.21 -6.47 8.92
CA ALA A 72 -0.65 -5.17 9.26
C ALA A 72 -1.41 -4.51 10.43
N LEU A 73 -2.75 -4.56 10.43
CA LEU A 73 -3.57 -4.05 11.54
C LEU A 73 -3.33 -4.83 12.85
N ALA A 74 -3.22 -6.16 12.79
CA ALA A 74 -2.94 -6.97 13.96
C ALA A 74 -1.58 -6.63 14.58
N GLU A 75 -0.54 -6.46 13.75
CA GLU A 75 0.78 -6.05 14.19
C GLU A 75 0.79 -4.65 14.80
N LEU A 76 0.15 -3.68 14.15
CA LEU A 76 0.03 -2.32 14.67
C LEU A 76 -0.71 -2.30 16.01
N LYS A 77 -1.76 -3.11 16.17
CA LYS A 77 -2.46 -3.26 17.45
C LYS A 77 -1.55 -3.85 18.53
N ALA A 78 -0.74 -4.85 18.19
CA ALA A 78 0.24 -5.42 19.13
C ALA A 78 1.32 -4.42 19.54
N ILE A 79 1.78 -3.56 18.62
CA ILE A 79 2.70 -2.47 18.93
C ILE A 79 2.02 -1.43 19.84
N ALA A 80 0.82 -0.98 19.48
CA ALA A 80 0.05 0.00 20.25
C ALA A 80 -0.28 -0.50 21.66
N GLY A 81 -0.49 -1.81 21.84
CA GLY A 81 -0.72 -2.44 23.15
C GLY A 81 0.45 -2.33 24.14
N LYS A 82 1.63 -1.92 23.68
CA LYS A 82 2.79 -1.65 24.54
C LYS A 82 2.72 -0.27 25.21
N ASN A 83 1.86 0.63 24.74
CA ASN A 83 1.71 1.96 25.31
C ASN A 83 1.02 1.92 26.68
N VAL A 84 1.47 2.76 27.61
CA VAL A 84 0.82 2.93 28.92
C VAL A 84 0.01 4.22 28.92
N VAL A 85 -1.31 4.09 28.80
CA VAL A 85 -2.22 5.24 28.84
C VAL A 85 -2.43 5.67 30.29
N LYS A 86 -1.91 6.85 30.65
CA LYS A 86 -2.07 7.46 31.98
C LYS A 86 -2.95 8.70 31.91
N LYS A 87 -3.50 9.09 33.06
CA LYS A 87 -4.05 10.43 33.24
C LYS A 87 -2.90 11.44 33.28
N SER A 88 -2.60 12.05 32.13
CA SER A 88 -1.55 13.05 32.00
C SER A 88 -2.05 14.42 32.48
N LEU A 89 -1.40 14.96 33.52
CA LEU A 89 -1.64 16.30 34.06
C LEU A 89 -0.43 17.22 33.85
N ILE A 90 0.34 16.98 32.79
CA ILE A 90 1.57 17.72 32.47
C ILE A 90 1.25 19.15 32.02
N GLY A 91 0.14 19.35 31.31
CA GLY A 91 -0.24 20.66 30.76
C GLY A 91 0.58 21.00 29.52
N MET A 92 1.21 22.18 29.52
CA MET A 92 2.08 22.65 28.42
C MET A 92 1.40 22.66 27.04
N GLY A 93 0.10 22.99 26.99
CA GLY A 93 -0.64 23.14 25.74
C GLY A 93 -1.43 21.91 25.30
N TYR A 94 -1.34 20.78 26.02
CA TYR A 94 -2.18 19.60 25.78
C TYR A 94 -2.96 19.21 27.03
N TYR A 95 -4.28 19.10 26.87
CA TYR A 95 -5.21 18.76 27.94
C TYR A 95 -6.15 17.66 27.46
N GLY A 96 -6.30 16.60 28.25
CA GLY A 96 -7.23 15.51 27.93
C GLY A 96 -8.67 16.03 27.88
N THR A 97 -9.46 15.52 26.93
CA THR A 97 -10.86 15.93 26.73
C THR A 97 -11.75 14.71 26.52
N LEU A 98 -13.06 14.90 26.76
CA LEU A 98 -14.08 13.94 26.37
C LEU A 98 -14.53 14.30 24.96
N THR A 99 -14.01 13.59 23.96
CA THR A 99 -14.49 13.73 22.58
C THR A 99 -15.94 13.23 22.52
N PRO A 100 -16.94 14.09 22.21
CA PRO A 100 -18.32 13.64 22.10
C PRO A 100 -18.42 12.54 21.05
N ASN A 101 -19.13 11.46 21.38
CA ASN A 101 -19.47 10.48 20.37
C ASN A 101 -20.63 11.01 19.51
N VAL A 102 -20.65 10.63 18.24
CA VAL A 102 -21.78 10.87 17.33
C VAL A 102 -22.45 9.56 16.97
#